data_AF-A0A847XRV5-F1
#
_entry.id   AF-A0A847XRV5-F1
#
_cell.length_a   1.000
_cell.length_b   1.000
_cell.length_c   1.000
_cell.angle_alpha   90.00
_cell.angle_beta   90.00
_cell.angle_gamma   90.00
#
_symmetry.space_group_name_H-M   'P 1'
#
loop_
_entity.id
_entity.type
_entity.pdbx_description
1 polymer ?
#
loop_
_entity_poly.entity_id
_entity_poly.type
_entity_poly.pdbx_seq_one_letter_code
_entity_poly.pdbx_strand_id
1 'polypeptide(L)'
;ELEKFGLADAPLNIQDHFIHRWYHLQKQNIDIEAWQKAGDYEIRYIFKREGQTAAFKYWVNGQNVFKNNFQKLPTQTNSDELFETIVKILEDTTPVIVNRNNAGGILTQFEFDAAIEEEKPFLKNLFDHVSKGLSDDEIITKIQHLEYRERYTIEKNGRSCVIDFEYDNSGFFGRVLPLEKKCDCPKLQAKIRSIVNNLKKADHVI
;
A
#
# COMPACT_ATOMS: atom_id res chain seq x y z
N GLU A 1 -9.49 13.36 1.13
CA GLU A 1 -10.17 12.81 -0.07
C GLU A 1 -11.39 11.96 0.25
N LEU A 2 -11.29 10.91 1.08
CA LEU A 2 -12.46 10.08 1.44
C LEU A 2 -13.69 10.90 1.88
N GLU A 3 -13.51 11.91 2.73
CA GLU A 3 -14.59 12.82 3.13
C GLU A 3 -15.25 13.56 1.96
N LYS A 4 -14.46 14.02 0.98
CA LYS A 4 -14.97 14.71 -0.22
C LYS A 4 -15.90 13.82 -1.04
N PHE A 5 -15.68 12.51 -0.99
CA PHE A 5 -16.47 11.51 -1.69
C PHE A 5 -17.48 10.79 -0.77
N GLY A 6 -17.66 11.24 0.48
CA GLY A 6 -18.58 10.60 1.43
C GLY A 6 -18.20 9.15 1.79
N LEU A 7 -16.91 8.81 1.70
CA LEU A 7 -16.37 7.47 1.94
C LEU A 7 -15.78 7.27 3.34
N ALA A 8 -15.79 8.29 4.20
CA ALA A 8 -15.20 8.22 5.53
C ALA A 8 -15.77 7.07 6.39
N ASP A 9 -17.07 6.81 6.27
CA ASP A 9 -17.78 5.76 7.01
C ASP A 9 -18.01 4.47 6.17
N ALA A 10 -17.46 4.41 4.95
CA ALA A 10 -17.63 3.24 4.10
C ALA A 10 -16.86 2.01 4.64
N PRO A 11 -17.25 0.77 4.30
CA PRO A 11 -16.47 -0.42 4.62
C PRO A 11 -15.01 -0.27 4.21
N LEU A 12 -14.10 -0.76 5.06
CA LEU A 12 -12.65 -0.60 4.90
C LEU A 12 -12.12 -1.07 3.54
N ASN A 13 -12.63 -2.20 3.03
CA ASN A 13 -12.29 -2.69 1.69
C ASN A 13 -12.63 -1.70 0.56
N ILE A 14 -13.71 -0.93 0.72
CA ILE A 14 -14.12 0.11 -0.24
C ILE A 14 -13.21 1.34 -0.13
N GLN A 15 -12.89 1.75 1.11
CA GLN A 15 -11.95 2.84 1.34
C GLN A 15 -10.57 2.53 0.74
N ASP A 16 -10.04 1.33 1.00
CA ASP A 16 -8.71 0.92 0.53
C ASP A 16 -8.66 0.82 -0.98
N HIS A 17 -9.69 0.22 -1.59
CA HIS A 17 -9.80 0.19 -3.04
C HIS A 17 -9.85 1.61 -3.61
N PHE A 18 -10.66 2.51 -3.06
CA PHE A 18 -10.70 3.91 -3.49
C PHE A 18 -9.31 4.57 -3.40
N ILE A 19 -8.65 4.46 -2.25
CA ILE A 19 -7.35 5.09 -1.99
C ILE A 19 -6.30 4.59 -2.97
N HIS A 20 -6.26 3.28 -3.21
CA HIS A 20 -5.32 2.69 -4.15
C HIS A 20 -5.47 3.28 -5.55
N ARG A 21 -6.70 3.42 -6.06
CA ARG A 21 -6.93 3.98 -7.40
C ARG A 21 -6.63 5.47 -7.42
N TRP A 22 -7.15 6.23 -6.46
CA TRP A 22 -6.88 7.65 -6.34
C TRP A 22 -5.38 7.92 -6.35
N TYR A 23 -4.63 7.12 -5.61
CA TYR A 23 -3.22 7.33 -5.43
C TYR A 23 -2.38 7.14 -6.69
N HIS A 24 -2.55 6.03 -7.39
CA HIS A 24 -1.72 5.78 -8.58
C HIS A 24 -2.14 6.64 -9.77
N LEU A 25 -3.43 6.99 -9.83
CA LEU A 25 -3.98 7.76 -10.94
C LEU A 25 -3.67 9.25 -10.82
N GLN A 26 -3.69 9.83 -9.60
CA GLN A 26 -3.39 11.26 -9.44
C GLN A 26 -1.95 11.61 -9.87
N LYS A 27 -1.01 10.67 -9.78
CA LYS A 27 0.39 10.84 -10.24
C LYS A 27 0.50 11.06 -11.74
N GLN A 28 -0.50 10.64 -12.48
CA GLN A 28 -0.62 10.77 -13.93
C GLN A 28 -1.68 11.82 -14.30
N ASN A 29 -2.04 12.69 -13.35
CA ASN A 29 -3.07 13.72 -13.49
C ASN A 29 -4.44 13.15 -13.88
N ILE A 30 -4.75 11.95 -13.40
CA ILE A 30 -6.05 11.29 -13.59
C ILE A 30 -6.79 11.37 -12.26
N ASP A 31 -7.89 12.11 -12.25
CA ASP A 31 -8.73 12.30 -11.08
C ASP A 31 -9.86 11.26 -11.03
N ILE A 32 -10.32 10.95 -9.82
CA ILE A 32 -11.62 10.30 -9.63
C ILE A 32 -12.69 11.40 -9.70
N GLU A 33 -13.44 11.49 -10.79
CA GLU A 33 -14.54 12.46 -10.91
C GLU A 33 -15.75 12.03 -10.09
N ALA A 34 -16.05 10.73 -10.09
CA ALA A 34 -17.15 10.18 -9.33
C ALA A 34 -16.92 8.72 -8.93
N TRP A 35 -17.58 8.31 -7.84
CA TRP A 35 -17.75 6.91 -7.49
C TRP A 35 -19.22 6.67 -7.11
N GLN A 36 -19.68 5.43 -7.25
CA GLN A 36 -21.00 5.03 -6.75
C GLN A 36 -21.05 3.53 -6.44
N LYS A 37 -21.84 3.18 -5.43
CA LYS A 37 -22.27 1.80 -5.17
C LYS A 37 -23.62 1.57 -5.86
N ALA A 38 -23.63 0.80 -6.95
CA ALA A 38 -24.80 0.54 -7.78
C ALA A 38 -25.49 -0.77 -7.36
N GLY A 39 -26.25 -0.72 -6.27
CA GLY A 39 -26.81 -1.93 -5.64
C GLY A 39 -25.81 -2.63 -4.72
N ASP A 40 -26.07 -3.89 -4.36
CA ASP A 40 -25.33 -4.53 -3.26
C ASP A 40 -23.90 -4.93 -3.60
N TYR A 41 -23.64 -5.27 -4.87
CA TYR A 41 -22.42 -5.96 -5.31
C TYR A 41 -21.64 -5.24 -6.40
N GLU A 42 -22.00 -4.02 -6.74
CA GLU A 42 -21.39 -3.29 -7.85
C GLU A 42 -20.86 -1.92 -7.41
N ILE A 43 -19.59 -1.66 -7.70
CA ILE A 43 -18.93 -0.38 -7.44
C ILE A 43 -18.50 0.19 -8.78
N ARG A 44 -18.82 1.45 -9.05
CA ARG A 44 -18.44 2.15 -10.28
C ARG A 44 -17.56 3.33 -9.97
N TYR A 45 -16.58 3.57 -10.83
CA TYR A 45 -15.73 4.75 -10.82
C TYR A 45 -15.82 5.44 -12.17
N ILE A 46 -15.79 6.78 -12.17
CA ILE A 46 -15.58 7.60 -13.35
C ILE A 46 -14.27 8.35 -13.11
N PHE A 47 -13.29 8.07 -13.95
CA PHE A 47 -12.01 8.74 -13.93
C PHE A 47 -11.97 9.80 -15.02
N LYS A 48 -11.23 10.88 -14.77
CA LYS A 48 -11.14 12.02 -15.67
C LYS A 48 -9.70 12.49 -15.81
N ARG A 49 -9.33 12.82 -17.04
CA ARG A 49 -8.11 13.55 -17.36
C ARG A 49 -8.47 14.58 -18.42
N GLU A 50 -8.42 15.86 -18.05
CA GLU A 50 -8.85 16.96 -18.92
C GLU A 50 -10.31 16.76 -19.42
N GLY A 51 -10.51 16.70 -20.75
CA GLY A 51 -11.80 16.41 -21.38
C GLY A 51 -12.12 14.93 -21.57
N GLN A 52 -11.21 14.03 -21.18
CA GLN A 52 -11.35 12.59 -21.33
C GLN A 52 -11.96 11.97 -20.07
N THR A 53 -12.87 11.01 -20.25
CA THR A 53 -13.47 10.20 -19.19
C THR A 53 -13.36 8.72 -19.50
N ALA A 54 -13.11 7.92 -18.47
CA ALA A 54 -13.11 6.47 -18.53
C ALA A 54 -13.81 5.90 -17.29
N ALA A 55 -14.80 5.05 -17.51
CA ALA A 55 -15.65 4.53 -16.46
C ALA A 55 -15.50 3.02 -16.29
N PHE A 56 -15.34 2.61 -15.03
CA PHE A 56 -15.05 1.25 -14.62
C PHE A 56 -16.15 0.74 -13.71
N LYS A 57 -16.50 -0.52 -13.88
CA LYS A 57 -17.39 -1.31 -13.04
C LYS A 57 -16.60 -2.43 -12.39
N TYR A 58 -16.69 -2.52 -11.08
CA TYR A 58 -16.11 -3.57 -10.25
C TYR A 58 -17.22 -4.34 -9.53
N TRP A 59 -16.93 -5.58 -9.17
CA TRP A 59 -17.81 -6.38 -8.32
C TRP A 59 -17.19 -6.60 -6.96
N VAL A 60 -18.05 -6.61 -5.95
CA VAL A 60 -17.70 -7.00 -4.59
C VAL A 60 -18.55 -8.19 -4.13
N ASN A 61 -18.07 -8.96 -3.16
CA ASN A 61 -18.87 -9.97 -2.47
C ASN A 61 -19.70 -9.35 -1.33
N GLY A 62 -20.46 -10.17 -0.58
CA GLY A 62 -21.26 -9.71 0.57
C GLY A 62 -20.45 -9.09 1.73
N GLN A 63 -19.13 -9.23 1.73
CA GLN A 63 -18.20 -8.62 2.68
C GLN A 63 -17.46 -7.41 2.08
N ASN A 64 -17.91 -6.92 0.93
CA ASN A 64 -17.30 -5.83 0.16
C ASN A 64 -15.86 -6.11 -0.32
N VAL A 65 -15.46 -7.39 -0.41
CA VAL A 65 -14.16 -7.77 -1.01
C VAL A 65 -14.28 -7.72 -2.53
N PHE A 66 -13.39 -6.98 -3.17
CA PHE A 66 -13.35 -6.82 -4.62
C PHE A 66 -12.94 -8.11 -5.32
N LYS A 67 -13.59 -8.40 -6.46
CA LYS A 67 -13.13 -9.43 -7.39
C LYS A 67 -12.01 -8.87 -8.26
N ASN A 68 -11.15 -9.75 -8.78
CA ASN A 68 -10.00 -9.37 -9.60
C ASN A 68 -10.38 -8.79 -10.97
N ASN A 69 -11.64 -8.95 -11.40
CA ASN A 69 -12.11 -8.47 -12.69
C ASN A 69 -12.86 -7.14 -12.58
N PHE A 70 -12.80 -6.37 -13.65
CA PHE A 70 -13.59 -5.17 -13.86
C PHE A 70 -14.12 -5.13 -15.29
N GLN A 71 -15.06 -4.24 -15.55
CA GLN A 71 -15.63 -3.99 -16.87
C GLN A 71 -15.59 -2.50 -17.19
N LYS A 72 -15.37 -2.18 -18.46
CA LYS A 72 -15.62 -0.85 -18.99
C LYS A 72 -17.12 -0.54 -18.97
N LEU A 73 -17.48 0.71 -18.71
CA LEU A 73 -18.82 1.25 -18.89
C LEU A 73 -18.83 2.17 -20.12
N PRO A 74 -19.23 1.67 -21.31
CA PRO A 74 -19.09 2.43 -22.56
C PRO A 74 -19.88 3.74 -22.57
N THR A 75 -21.06 3.76 -21.96
CA THR A 75 -21.93 4.95 -21.92
C THR A 75 -21.36 6.11 -21.11
N GLN A 76 -20.37 5.85 -20.25
CA GLN A 76 -19.72 6.86 -19.39
C GLN A 76 -18.23 7.02 -19.73
N THR A 77 -17.75 6.35 -20.79
CA THR A 77 -16.36 6.42 -21.26
C THR A 77 -16.35 7.11 -22.61
N ASN A 78 -15.71 8.28 -22.69
CA ASN A 78 -15.55 8.98 -23.97
C ASN A 78 -14.14 8.79 -24.59
N SER A 79 -13.22 8.17 -23.84
CA SER A 79 -11.84 7.94 -24.29
C SER A 79 -11.38 6.52 -23.96
N ASP A 80 -11.24 5.72 -25.02
CA ASP A 80 -10.69 4.37 -24.94
C ASP A 80 -9.20 4.40 -24.57
N GLU A 81 -8.48 5.42 -25.04
CA GLU A 81 -7.07 5.64 -24.71
C GLU A 81 -6.86 5.85 -23.20
N LEU A 82 -7.71 6.68 -22.56
CA LEU A 82 -7.65 6.91 -21.12
C LEU A 82 -7.98 5.63 -20.35
N PHE A 83 -8.98 4.87 -20.82
CA PHE A 83 -9.33 3.57 -20.23
C PHE A 83 -8.13 2.62 -20.24
N GLU A 84 -7.50 2.40 -21.40
CA GLU A 84 -6.34 1.50 -21.51
C GLU A 84 -5.14 2.01 -20.69
N THR A 85 -4.95 3.32 -20.59
CA THR A 85 -3.92 3.93 -19.74
C THR A 85 -4.16 3.59 -18.26
N ILE A 86 -5.39 3.75 -17.78
CA ILE A 86 -5.77 3.41 -16.39
C ILE A 86 -5.58 1.91 -16.14
N VAL A 87 -5.96 1.05 -17.09
CA VAL A 87 -5.74 -0.41 -16.98
C VAL A 87 -4.26 -0.71 -16.77
N LYS A 88 -3.38 -0.18 -17.62
CA LYS A 88 -1.93 -0.39 -17.51
C LYS A 88 -1.37 0.11 -16.19
N ILE A 89 -1.81 1.29 -15.74
CA ILE A 89 -1.40 1.81 -14.43
C ILE A 89 -1.81 0.81 -13.36
N LEU A 90 -3.07 0.38 -13.30
CA LEU A 90 -3.56 -0.51 -12.24
C LEU A 90 -3.01 -1.95 -12.29
N GLU A 91 -2.47 -2.39 -13.43
CA GLU A 91 -1.78 -3.68 -13.56
C GLU A 91 -0.33 -3.64 -13.06
N ASP A 92 0.35 -2.49 -13.21
CA ASP A 92 1.77 -2.30 -12.87
C ASP A 92 1.98 -1.72 -11.46
N THR A 93 0.92 -1.64 -10.66
CA THR A 93 0.97 -0.95 -9.37
C THR A 93 1.50 -1.79 -8.22
N THR A 94 2.41 -1.19 -7.45
CA THR A 94 2.85 -1.70 -6.16
C THR A 94 1.74 -1.63 -5.11
N PRO A 95 1.71 -2.54 -4.14
CA PRO A 95 0.70 -2.53 -3.08
C PRO A 95 0.72 -1.24 -2.25
N VAL A 96 -0.43 -0.60 -2.08
CA VAL A 96 -0.61 0.56 -1.20
C VAL A 96 -1.08 0.13 0.17
N ILE A 97 -0.34 0.48 1.23
CA ILE A 97 -0.74 0.28 2.62
C ILE A 97 -1.39 1.56 3.17
N VAL A 98 -2.61 1.43 3.69
CA VAL A 98 -3.41 2.55 4.24
C VAL A 98 -3.25 2.64 5.76
N ASN A 99 -2.70 3.76 6.27
CA ASN A 99 -2.61 4.05 7.70
C ASN A 99 -3.84 4.84 8.21
N ARG A 100 -4.49 4.37 9.27
CA ARG A 100 -5.78 4.89 9.77
C ARG A 100 -5.73 5.58 11.14
N ASN A 101 -4.54 5.90 11.65
CA ASN A 101 -4.35 6.26 13.06
C ASN A 101 -4.51 7.74 13.45
N ASN A 102 -5.02 8.63 12.59
CA ASN A 102 -5.22 10.04 12.98
C ASN A 102 -6.70 10.43 12.96
N ALA A 103 -7.16 11.02 14.06
CA ALA A 103 -8.50 11.59 14.29
C ALA A 103 -8.85 12.81 13.39
N GLY A 104 -8.25 12.89 12.21
CA GLY A 104 -8.42 13.96 11.24
C GLY A 104 -8.07 13.53 9.81
N GLY A 105 -8.21 12.23 9.47
CA GLY A 105 -8.26 11.78 8.07
C GLY A 105 -7.01 12.02 7.22
N ILE A 106 -5.85 12.32 7.81
CA ILE A 106 -4.60 12.46 7.08
C ILE A 106 -3.95 11.07 6.95
N LEU A 107 -4.22 10.49 5.79
CA LEU A 107 -3.66 9.26 5.23
C LEU A 107 -2.14 9.45 5.03
N THR A 108 -1.30 8.94 5.93
CA THR A 108 0.14 8.83 5.66
C THR A 108 0.40 7.47 5.02
N GLN A 109 0.58 7.55 3.70
CA GLN A 109 0.91 6.46 2.81
C GLN A 109 2.40 6.13 2.86
N PHE A 110 2.74 4.85 2.82
CA PHE A 110 4.11 4.41 2.56
C PHE A 110 4.22 3.93 1.12
N GLU A 111 4.77 4.78 0.26
CA GLU A 111 5.49 4.30 -0.91
C GLU A 111 6.95 4.09 -0.53
N PHE A 112 7.53 2.98 -0.97
CA PHE A 112 8.98 2.87 -0.96
C PHE A 112 9.50 3.83 -2.03
N ASP A 113 10.34 4.79 -1.63
CA ASP A 113 10.81 5.87 -2.49
C ASP A 113 11.62 5.29 -3.66
N ALA A 114 11.22 5.60 -4.90
CA ALA A 114 11.87 5.12 -6.11
C ALA A 114 13.34 5.57 -6.19
N ALA A 115 13.67 6.76 -5.69
CA ALA A 115 15.06 7.21 -5.62
C ALA A 115 15.89 6.37 -4.64
N ILE A 116 15.26 5.89 -3.56
CA ILE A 116 15.89 4.98 -2.58
C ILE A 116 15.98 3.56 -3.14
N GLU A 117 15.01 3.12 -3.93
CA GLU A 117 15.08 1.83 -4.63
C GLU A 117 16.24 1.79 -5.64
N GLU A 118 16.43 2.87 -6.41
CA GLU A 118 17.57 2.99 -7.33
C GLU A 118 18.92 3.07 -6.59
N GLU A 119 19.01 3.86 -5.52
CA GLU A 119 20.25 4.02 -4.75
C GLU A 119 20.58 2.77 -3.91
N LYS A 120 19.55 2.12 -3.37
CA LYS A 120 19.64 1.06 -2.35
C LYS A 120 18.58 -0.04 -2.59
N PRO A 121 18.71 -0.83 -3.67
CA PRO A 121 17.72 -1.85 -4.04
C PRO A 121 17.52 -2.94 -2.97
N PHE A 122 18.54 -3.17 -2.13
CA PHE A 122 18.44 -4.09 -1.00
C PHE A 122 17.42 -3.65 0.06
N LEU A 123 17.14 -2.35 0.20
CA LEU A 123 16.11 -1.86 1.13
C LEU A 123 14.70 -2.13 0.61
N LYS A 124 14.50 -2.07 -0.71
CA LYS A 124 13.24 -2.52 -1.32
C LYS A 124 13.02 -4.01 -1.07
N ASN A 125 14.07 -4.82 -1.22
CA ASN A 125 14.02 -6.24 -0.93
C ASN A 125 13.68 -6.53 0.55
N LEU A 126 14.24 -5.74 1.47
CA LEU A 126 13.86 -5.78 2.88
C LEU A 126 12.39 -5.44 3.10
N PHE A 127 11.91 -4.34 2.51
CA PHE A 127 10.52 -3.91 2.61
C PHE A 127 9.56 -5.00 2.12
N ASP A 128 9.84 -5.61 0.96
CA ASP A 128 8.99 -6.65 0.37
C ASP A 128 8.93 -7.89 1.26
N HIS A 129 10.06 -8.32 1.80
CA HIS A 129 10.13 -9.49 2.69
C HIS A 129 9.46 -9.24 4.04
N VAL A 130 9.65 -8.07 4.63
CA VAL A 130 8.97 -7.67 5.86
C VAL A 130 7.47 -7.64 5.60
N SER A 131 7.02 -6.91 4.58
CA SER A 131 5.60 -6.78 4.23
C SER A 131 4.95 -8.13 3.98
N LYS A 132 5.58 -9.02 3.19
CA LYS A 132 5.08 -10.37 2.92
C LYS A 132 5.05 -11.27 4.15
N GLY A 133 5.98 -11.06 5.08
CA GLY A 133 6.06 -11.83 6.31
C GLY A 133 5.06 -11.39 7.38
N LEU A 134 4.50 -10.18 7.29
CA LEU A 134 3.48 -9.70 8.21
C LEU A 134 2.12 -10.35 7.93
N SER A 135 1.29 -10.41 8.96
CA SER A 135 -0.11 -10.86 8.85
C SER A 135 -1.01 -9.67 8.51
N ASP A 136 -2.22 -9.90 8.01
CA ASP A 136 -3.17 -8.83 7.64
C ASP A 136 -3.46 -7.83 8.78
N ASP A 137 -3.26 -8.25 10.04
CA ASP A 137 -3.44 -7.43 11.24
C ASP A 137 -2.15 -6.75 11.75
N GLU A 138 -1.04 -6.89 11.03
CA GLU A 138 0.28 -6.34 11.34
C GLU A 138 0.71 -5.36 10.23
N ILE A 139 0.81 -4.07 10.56
CA ILE A 139 0.93 -3.01 9.56
C ILE A 139 2.22 -2.22 9.79
N ILE A 140 3.03 -2.03 8.76
CA ILE A 140 4.14 -1.07 8.79
C ILE A 140 3.53 0.34 8.78
N THR A 141 3.64 1.07 9.87
CA THR A 141 3.09 2.43 10.03
C THR A 141 4.12 3.52 9.77
N LYS A 142 5.42 3.20 9.80
CA LYS A 142 6.51 4.13 9.51
C LYS A 142 7.77 3.42 9.06
N ILE A 143 8.48 3.98 8.08
CA ILE A 143 9.87 3.64 7.74
C ILE A 143 10.70 4.92 7.83
N GLN A 144 11.91 4.84 8.39
CA GLN A 144 12.86 5.93 8.42
C GLN A 144 14.19 5.44 7.87
N HIS A 145 14.67 6.09 6.81
CA HIS A 145 15.98 5.84 6.22
C HIS A 145 17.00 6.70 6.98
N LEU A 146 17.85 6.07 7.76
CA LEU A 146 18.92 6.67 8.57
C LEU A 146 20.28 6.23 8.02
N GLU A 147 21.34 6.90 8.46
CA GLU A 147 22.70 6.50 8.10
C GLU A 147 22.97 5.06 8.62
N TYR A 148 23.29 4.15 7.69
CA TYR A 148 23.52 2.72 7.94
C TYR A 148 22.36 1.96 8.58
N ARG A 149 21.14 2.48 8.50
CA ARG A 149 20.00 1.91 9.22
C ARG A 149 18.66 2.26 8.60
N GLU A 150 17.78 1.27 8.53
CA GLU A 150 16.37 1.47 8.22
C GLU A 150 15.53 1.16 9.47
N ARG A 151 14.62 2.06 9.86
CA ARG A 151 13.80 1.89 11.07
C ARG A 151 12.34 1.75 10.71
N TYR A 152 11.73 0.62 11.08
CA TYR A 152 10.32 0.34 10.84
C TYR A 152 9.55 0.52 12.15
N THR A 153 8.36 1.09 12.07
CA THR A 153 7.34 1.02 13.12
C THR A 153 6.26 0.11 12.59
N ILE A 154 5.97 -0.97 13.31
CA ILE A 154 4.95 -1.95 12.94
C ILE A 154 3.92 -2.01 14.05
N GLU A 155 2.66 -1.96 13.69
CA GLU A 155 1.55 -1.98 14.64
C GLU A 155 0.69 -3.22 14.50
N LYS A 156 0.18 -3.68 15.64
CA LYS A 156 -0.75 -4.80 15.76
C LYS A 156 -1.73 -4.53 16.90
N ASN A 157 -3.03 -4.42 16.58
CA ASN A 157 -4.11 -4.23 17.57
C ASN A 157 -3.82 -3.10 18.58
N GLY A 158 -3.36 -1.94 18.09
CA GLY A 158 -3.04 -0.76 18.92
C GLY A 158 -1.71 -0.83 19.69
N ARG A 159 -0.90 -1.87 19.47
CA ARG A 159 0.47 -1.97 20.01
C ARG A 159 1.47 -1.75 18.90
N SER A 160 2.49 -0.93 19.15
CA SER A 160 3.57 -0.68 18.20
C SER A 160 4.86 -1.40 18.59
N CYS A 161 5.62 -1.80 17.58
CA CYS A 161 6.99 -2.30 17.70
C CYS A 161 7.89 -1.50 16.75
N VAL A 162 8.93 -0.86 17.28
CA VAL A 162 9.93 -0.16 16.48
C VAL A 162 11.17 -1.03 16.32
N ILE A 163 11.61 -1.23 15.08
CA ILE A 163 12.68 -2.16 14.74
C ILE A 163 13.69 -1.46 13.84
N ASP A 164 14.96 -1.57 14.23
CA ASP A 164 16.10 -1.10 13.46
C ASP A 164 16.72 -2.26 12.69
N PHE A 165 16.87 -2.05 11.39
CA PHE A 165 17.62 -2.90 10.47
C PHE A 165 18.91 -2.15 10.15
N GLU A 166 20.01 -2.52 10.80
CA GLU A 166 21.33 -1.99 10.50
C GLU A 166 21.92 -2.72 9.30
N TYR A 167 22.47 -1.98 8.36
CA TYR A 167 23.12 -2.50 7.16
C TYR A 167 24.43 -1.79 6.88
N ASP A 168 25.35 -2.46 6.20
CA ASP A 168 26.61 -1.87 5.77
C ASP A 168 26.52 -1.29 4.33
N ASN A 169 27.64 -0.71 3.85
CA ASN A 169 27.74 -0.16 2.49
C ASN A 169 27.52 -1.20 1.38
N SER A 170 27.63 -2.50 1.68
CA SER A 170 27.35 -3.59 0.75
C SER A 170 25.89 -4.06 0.77
N GLY A 171 25.03 -3.44 1.59
CA GLY A 171 23.62 -3.82 1.71
C GLY A 171 23.39 -5.06 2.57
N PHE A 172 24.42 -5.55 3.27
CA PHE A 172 24.29 -6.69 4.17
C PHE A 172 23.68 -6.23 5.49
N PHE A 173 22.56 -6.86 5.89
CA PHE A 173 21.89 -6.57 7.15
C PHE A 173 22.68 -7.12 8.34
N GLY A 174 23.58 -6.32 8.90
CA GLY A 174 24.43 -6.68 10.03
C GLY A 174 23.64 -7.10 11.27
N ARG A 175 22.81 -6.19 11.82
CA ARG A 175 22.03 -6.43 13.04
C ARG A 175 20.57 -6.04 12.88
N VAL A 176 19.68 -6.90 13.38
CA VAL A 176 18.25 -6.61 13.53
C VAL A 176 18.00 -6.40 15.01
N LEU A 177 17.89 -5.13 15.39
CA LEU A 177 17.71 -4.73 16.76
C LEU A 177 16.27 -4.21 16.92
N PRO A 178 15.35 -5.00 17.50
CA PRO A 178 14.15 -4.41 18.03
C PRO A 178 14.56 -3.39 19.10
N LEU A 179 14.00 -2.19 19.05
CA LEU A 179 14.19 -1.24 20.15
C LEU A 179 13.36 -1.76 21.32
N GLU A 180 14.01 -2.50 22.22
CA GLU A 180 13.38 -3.28 23.31
C GLU A 180 12.46 -2.44 24.21
N LYS A 181 12.65 -1.12 24.27
CA LYS A 181 11.80 -0.18 25.02
C LYS A 181 10.61 0.40 24.24
N LYS A 182 10.42 0.01 22.98
CA LYS A 182 9.35 0.49 22.08
C LYS A 182 8.66 -0.66 21.34
N CYS A 183 8.64 -1.85 21.95
CA CYS A 183 8.04 -3.04 21.37
C CYS A 183 7.33 -3.86 22.45
N ASP A 184 6.04 -3.62 22.61
CA ASP A 184 5.23 -4.24 23.67
C ASP A 184 4.62 -5.59 23.24
N CYS A 185 5.20 -6.23 22.22
CA CYS A 185 4.73 -7.49 21.65
C CYS A 185 5.89 -8.45 21.34
N PRO A 186 6.26 -9.32 22.30
CA PRO A 186 7.33 -10.32 22.11
C PRO A 186 7.09 -11.27 20.93
N LYS A 187 5.82 -11.55 20.59
CA LYS A 187 5.46 -12.39 19.43
C LYS A 187 5.80 -11.70 18.10
N LEU A 188 5.48 -10.41 17.97
CA LEU A 188 5.79 -9.62 16.78
C LEU A 188 7.31 -9.48 16.61
N GLN A 189 8.02 -9.26 17.71
CA GLN A 189 9.47 -9.22 17.75
C GLN A 189 10.10 -10.54 17.26
N ALA A 190 9.63 -11.68 17.76
CA ALA A 190 10.12 -13.00 17.34
C ALA A 190 9.83 -13.28 15.86
N LYS A 191 8.63 -12.91 15.38
CA LYS A 191 8.23 -13.05 13.98
C LYS A 191 9.14 -12.26 13.06
N ILE A 192 9.41 -10.99 13.38
CA ILE A 192 10.24 -10.13 12.53
C ILE A 192 11.69 -10.59 12.53
N ARG A 193 12.22 -11.03 13.68
CA ARG A 193 13.53 -11.72 13.70
C ARG A 193 13.54 -12.94 12.78
N SER A 194 12.47 -13.72 12.72
CA SER A 194 12.37 -14.87 11.82
C SER A 194 12.34 -14.45 10.34
N ILE A 195 11.60 -13.40 9.99
CA ILE A 195 11.53 -12.87 8.63
C ILE A 195 12.93 -12.45 8.15
N VAL A 196 13.68 -11.74 8.98
CA VAL A 196 15.03 -11.29 8.59
C VAL A 196 16.06 -12.42 8.61
N ASN A 197 15.95 -13.38 9.52
CA ASN A 197 16.82 -14.54 9.47
C ASN A 197 16.62 -15.37 8.19
N ASN A 198 15.42 -15.33 7.60
CA ASN A 198 15.16 -15.94 6.30
C ASN A 198 15.74 -15.12 5.15
N LEU A 199 15.73 -13.78 5.24
CA LEU A 199 16.45 -12.89 4.32
C LEU A 199 17.96 -13.24 4.28
N LYS A 200 18.60 -13.37 5.45
CA LYS A 200 20.04 -13.72 5.54
C LYS A 200 20.39 -15.11 4.98
N LYS A 201 19.42 -16.02 4.89
CA LYS A 201 19.62 -17.36 4.30
C LYS A 201 19.44 -17.37 2.79
N ALA A 202 18.75 -16.37 2.23
CA ALA A 202 18.53 -16.25 0.79
C ALA A 202 19.79 -15.78 0.04
N ASP A 203 20.80 -15.24 0.74
CA ASP A 203 22.07 -14.80 0.16
C ASP A 203 23.06 -15.96 -0.07
N HIS A 204 22.78 -16.73 -1.12
CA HIS A 204 23.80 -17.17 -2.07
C HIS A 204 23.24 -17.03 -3.49
N VAL A 205 22.86 -15.82 -3.90
CA VAL A 205 22.83 -15.48 -5.34
C VAL A 205 23.31 -14.03 -5.48
N ILE A 206 24.52 -13.92 -6.03
CA ILE A 206 25.15 -12.71 -6.58
C ILE A 206 24.39 -12.30 -7.85
#